data_AF-A0A971GJI1-F1
#
_entry.id   AF-A0A971GJI1-F1
#
_cell.length_a   1.000
_cell.length_b   1.000
_cell.length_c   1.000
_cell.angle_alpha   90.00
_cell.angle_beta   90.00
_cell.angle_gamma   90.00
#
_symmetry.space_group_name_H-M   'P 1'
#
loop_
_entity.id
_entity.type
_entity.pdbx_description
1 polymer ?
#
loop_
_entity_poly.entity_id
_entity_poly.type
_entity_poly.pdbx_seq_one_letter_code
_entity_poly.pdbx_strand_id
1 'polypeptide(L)'
;MSYWSEVRDVALKGIDIALSNFKTTAEQAIEKGKDGVAYLQLKKDLFMEQRNLQVLLADLGDITNELYKSRSDITGNERVKEIVEKIAFVEEKCRSIEAEMKKISGK
;
A
#
# COMPACT_ATOMS: atom_id res chain seq x y z
N MET A 1 19.99 -17.84 12.26
CA MET A 1 19.29 -16.57 12.01
C MET A 1 17.98 -16.90 11.31
N SER A 2 16.88 -16.26 11.70
CA SER A 2 15.56 -16.54 11.12
C SER A 2 15.34 -15.66 9.89
N TYR A 3 14.77 -16.20 8.83
CA TYR A 3 14.39 -15.47 7.60
C TYR A 3 13.69 -14.13 7.89
N TRP A 4 12.89 -14.07 8.96
CA TRP A 4 12.19 -12.85 9.39
C TRP A 4 13.09 -11.76 9.96
N SER A 5 14.27 -12.07 10.51
CA SER A 5 15.23 -11.05 10.95
C SER A 5 15.92 -10.40 9.75
N GLU A 6 16.23 -11.16 8.71
CA GLU A 6 16.86 -10.65 7.49
C GLU A 6 15.92 -9.74 6.69
N VAL A 7 14.64 -10.11 6.58
CA VAL A 7 13.61 -9.27 5.93
C VAL A 7 13.43 -7.94 6.66
N ARG A 8 13.44 -7.96 8.00
CA ARG A 8 13.34 -6.75 8.82
C ARG A 8 14.55 -5.84 8.64
N ASP A 9 15.76 -6.40 8.60
CA ASP A 9 17.00 -5.64 8.42
C ASP A 9 17.09 -5.00 7.03
N VAL A 10 16.61 -5.67 5.99
CA VAL A 10 16.54 -5.11 4.63
C VAL A 10 15.53 -3.95 4.57
N ALA A 11 14.37 -4.10 5.22
CA ALA A 11 13.36 -3.04 5.29
C ALA A 11 13.89 -1.80 6.05
N LEU A 12 14.59 -1.99 7.17
CA LEU A 12 15.16 -0.90 7.95
C LEU A 12 16.31 -0.19 7.22
N LYS A 13 17.17 -0.94 6.52
CA LYS A 13 18.22 -0.35 5.67
C LYS A 13 17.64 0.47 4.50
N GLY A 14 16.53 0.03 3.92
CA GLY A 14 15.82 0.78 2.88
C GLY A 14 15.26 2.12 3.39
N ILE A 15 14.80 2.15 4.65
CA ILE A 15 14.32 3.36 5.31
C ILE A 15 15.47 4.33 5.61
N ASP A 16 16.61 3.83 6.09
CA ASP A 16 17.79 4.66 6.39
C ASP A 16 18.42 5.28 5.13
N ILE A 17 18.42 4.54 4.00
CA ILE A 17 18.89 5.07 2.71
C ILE A 17 17.92 6.14 2.19
N ALA A 18 16.61 5.95 2.39
CA ALA A 18 15.64 6.98 2.04
C ALA A 18 15.85 8.25 2.89
N LEU A 19 16.07 8.10 4.20
CA LEU A 19 16.26 9.20 5.16
C LEU A 19 17.63 9.91 5.04
N SER A 20 18.69 9.23 4.61
CA SER A 20 20.00 9.87 4.41
C SER A 20 20.01 10.83 3.21
N ASN A 21 19.21 10.54 2.17
CA ASN A 21 19.00 11.44 1.03
C ASN A 21 18.12 12.67 1.36
N PHE A 22 17.47 12.74 2.54
CA PHE A 22 16.67 13.90 2.97
C PHE A 22 17.51 15.12 3.34
N LYS A 23 18.78 14.95 3.74
CA LYS A 23 19.53 16.00 4.46
C LYS A 23 20.19 17.04 3.56
N THR A 24 20.37 16.75 2.28
CA THR A 24 21.21 17.55 1.36
C THR A 24 20.44 18.57 0.53
N THR A 25 19.12 18.68 0.67
CA THR A 25 18.25 19.46 -0.23
C THR A 25 17.42 20.48 0.55
N ALA A 26 18.06 21.35 1.36
CA ALA A 26 17.32 22.19 2.32
C ALA A 26 16.85 23.57 1.75
N GLU A 27 17.54 24.15 0.77
CA GLU A 27 17.29 25.56 0.39
C GLU A 27 16.57 25.75 -0.96
N GLN A 28 16.56 24.76 -1.85
CA GLN A 28 15.66 24.74 -3.03
C GLN A 28 14.24 24.20 -2.70
N ALA A 29 13.99 23.90 -1.42
CA ALA A 29 12.97 22.98 -0.94
C ALA A 29 11.85 23.63 -0.11
N ILE A 30 11.57 24.94 -0.26
CA ILE A 30 10.51 25.57 0.54
C ILE A 30 9.15 25.57 -0.21
N GLU A 31 9.11 25.88 -1.52
CA GLU A 31 7.90 25.67 -2.34
C GLU A 31 7.81 24.25 -2.88
N LYS A 32 8.90 23.72 -3.46
CA LYS A 32 9.02 22.28 -3.77
C LYS A 32 8.94 21.38 -2.54
N GLY A 33 9.14 21.91 -1.33
CA GLY A 33 8.97 21.13 -0.10
C GLY A 33 7.53 21.06 0.38
N LYS A 34 6.65 22.04 0.09
CA LYS A 34 5.22 21.87 0.39
C LYS A 34 4.61 20.81 -0.51
N ASP A 35 4.87 20.90 -1.81
CA ASP A 35 4.45 19.90 -2.79
C ASP A 35 5.19 18.56 -2.58
N GLY A 36 6.46 18.60 -2.20
CA GLY A 36 7.26 17.42 -1.85
C GLY A 36 6.80 16.74 -0.57
N VAL A 37 6.45 17.48 0.48
CA VAL A 37 5.87 16.94 1.72
C VAL A 37 4.48 16.38 1.47
N ALA A 38 3.64 17.07 0.68
CA ALA A 38 2.34 16.56 0.27
C ALA A 38 2.48 15.26 -0.55
N TYR A 39 3.42 15.23 -1.50
CA TYR A 39 3.73 14.03 -2.29
C TYR A 39 4.25 12.87 -1.43
N LEU A 40 5.13 13.15 -0.47
CA LEU A 40 5.66 12.15 0.47
C LEU A 40 4.55 11.60 1.38
N GLN A 41 3.65 12.46 1.83
CA GLN A 41 2.49 12.06 2.62
C GLN A 41 1.56 11.17 1.80
N LEU A 42 1.21 11.56 0.57
CA LEU A 42 0.43 10.73 -0.36
C LEU A 42 1.12 9.40 -0.66
N LYS A 43 2.45 9.38 -0.81
CA LYS A 43 3.20 8.14 -1.03
C LYS A 43 3.14 7.21 0.19
N LYS A 44 3.21 7.77 1.40
CA LYS A 44 3.01 7.01 2.65
C LYS A 44 1.59 6.47 2.72
N ASP A 45 0.59 7.29 2.41
CA ASP A 45 -0.82 6.90 2.45
C ASP A 45 -1.12 5.82 1.40
N LEU A 46 -0.56 5.94 0.20
CA LEU A 46 -0.62 4.91 -0.84
C LEU A 46 -0.02 3.59 -0.36
N PHE A 47 1.16 3.64 0.27
CA PHE A 47 1.79 2.43 0.82
C PHE A 47 0.93 1.76 1.89
N MET A 48 0.28 2.54 2.75
CA MET A 48 -0.61 2.01 3.78
C MET A 48 -1.85 1.36 3.18
N GLU A 49 -2.49 1.97 2.18
CA GLU A 49 -3.66 1.38 1.51
C GLU A 49 -3.27 0.17 0.63
N GLN A 50 -2.09 0.17 0.00
CA GLN A 50 -1.55 -1.01 -0.69
C GLN A 50 -1.31 -2.17 0.28
N ARG A 51 -0.80 -1.89 1.49
CA ARG A 51 -0.65 -2.91 2.54
C ARG A 51 -2.01 -3.45 2.98
N ASN A 52 -3.01 -2.58 3.11
CA ASN A 52 -4.38 -2.99 3.42
C ASN A 52 -4.97 -3.89 2.31
N LEU A 53 -4.77 -3.52 1.04
CA LEU A 53 -5.16 -4.33 -0.11
C LEU A 53 -4.50 -5.72 -0.08
N GLN A 54 -3.21 -5.80 0.23
CA GLN A 54 -2.52 -7.09 0.36
C GLN A 54 -3.12 -7.99 1.44
N VAL A 55 -3.54 -7.42 2.58
CA VAL A 55 -4.23 -8.17 3.63
C VAL A 55 -5.58 -8.71 3.14
N LEU A 56 -6.39 -7.86 2.50
CA LEU A 56 -7.70 -8.28 1.97
C LEU A 56 -7.58 -9.36 0.88
N LEU A 57 -6.54 -9.29 0.05
CA LEU A 57 -6.26 -10.32 -0.96
C LEU A 57 -5.83 -11.64 -0.32
N ALA A 58 -5.06 -11.60 0.77
CA ALA A 58 -4.72 -12.79 1.53
C ALA A 58 -5.98 -13.42 2.17
N ASP A 59 -6.84 -12.60 2.78
CA ASP A 59 -8.12 -13.05 3.35
C ASP A 59 -9.03 -13.69 2.29
N LEU A 60 -9.11 -13.11 1.09
CA LEU A 60 -9.83 -13.71 -0.04
C LEU A 60 -9.24 -15.06 -0.43
N GLY A 61 -7.90 -15.18 -0.46
CA GLY A 61 -7.18 -16.43 -0.69
C GLY A 61 -7.53 -17.51 0.34
N ASP A 62 -7.59 -17.15 1.62
CA ASP A 62 -7.96 -18.07 2.70
C ASP A 62 -9.42 -18.51 2.60
N ILE A 63 -10.34 -17.57 2.38
CA ILE A 63 -11.78 -17.86 2.19
C ILE A 63 -11.98 -18.80 0.99
N THR A 64 -11.36 -18.50 -0.15
CA THR A 64 -11.50 -19.32 -1.36
C THR A 64 -10.91 -20.72 -1.17
N ASN A 65 -9.79 -20.85 -0.45
CA ASN A 65 -9.20 -22.14 -0.11
C ASN A 65 -10.10 -22.97 0.82
N GLU A 66 -10.72 -22.35 1.83
CA GLU A 66 -11.71 -22.99 2.71
C GLU A 66 -12.92 -23.50 1.91
N LEU A 67 -13.45 -22.67 1.02
CA LEU A 67 -14.60 -23.00 0.18
C LEU A 67 -14.26 -24.12 -0.82
N TYR A 68 -13.06 -24.08 -1.39
CA TYR A 68 -12.58 -25.13 -2.29
C TYR A 68 -12.48 -26.48 -1.57
N LYS A 69 -11.89 -26.52 -0.36
CA LYS A 69 -11.77 -27.73 0.46
C LYS A 69 -13.13 -28.30 0.87
N SER A 70 -14.10 -27.43 1.12
CA SER A 70 -15.47 -27.83 1.47
C SER A 70 -16.37 -28.10 0.26
N ARG A 71 -15.87 -27.95 -0.97
CA ARG A 71 -16.65 -28.04 -2.22
C ARG A 71 -17.88 -27.13 -2.22
N SER A 72 -17.78 -26.00 -1.55
CA SER A 72 -18.85 -25.00 -1.47
C SER A 72 -18.84 -24.10 -2.71
N ASP A 73 -19.99 -23.50 -3.03
CA ASP A 73 -20.04 -22.47 -4.07
C ASP A 73 -19.28 -21.23 -3.60
N ILE A 74 -18.26 -20.85 -4.37
CA ILE A 74 -17.42 -19.68 -4.14
C ILE A 74 -18.14 -18.40 -4.57
N THR A 75 -18.88 -18.47 -5.67
CA THR A 75 -19.49 -17.29 -6.31
C THR A 75 -20.73 -16.80 -5.59
N GLY A 76 -21.49 -17.72 -5.01
CA GLY A 76 -22.64 -17.41 -4.15
C GLY A 76 -22.26 -17.10 -2.70
N ASN A 77 -20.99 -17.22 -2.30
CA ASN A 77 -20.60 -17.08 -0.91
C ASN A 77 -20.57 -15.61 -0.46
N GLU A 78 -21.27 -15.30 0.63
CA GLU A 78 -21.37 -13.93 1.13
C GLU A 78 -20.03 -13.37 1.64
N ARG A 79 -19.17 -14.20 2.25
CA ARG A 79 -17.83 -13.77 2.69
C ARG A 79 -16.96 -13.36 1.50
N VAL A 80 -17.12 -14.04 0.36
CA VAL A 80 -16.41 -13.70 -0.88
C VAL A 80 -16.92 -12.38 -1.45
N LYS A 81 -18.23 -12.13 -1.44
CA LYS A 81 -18.78 -10.84 -1.88
C LYS A 81 -18.31 -9.69 -1.00
N GLU A 82 -18.40 -9.84 0.32
CA GLU A 82 -17.98 -8.81 1.27
C GLU A 82 -16.48 -8.46 1.14
N ILE A 83 -15.61 -9.46 0.95
CA ILE A 83 -14.17 -9.18 0.80
C ILE A 83 -13.87 -8.53 -0.55
N VAL A 84 -14.57 -8.91 -1.62
CA VAL A 84 -14.42 -8.30 -2.95
C VAL A 84 -14.88 -6.84 -2.94
N GLU A 85 -15.97 -6.51 -2.24
CA GLU A 85 -16.42 -5.12 -2.06
C GLU A 85 -15.39 -4.28 -1.31
N LYS A 86 -14.80 -4.83 -0.24
CA LYS A 86 -13.72 -4.16 0.51
C LYS A 86 -12.47 -3.96 -0.36
N ILE A 87 -12.09 -4.94 -1.17
CA ILE A 87 -10.99 -4.84 -2.14
C ILE A 87 -11.25 -3.70 -3.11
N ALA A 88 -12.42 -3.68 -3.75
CA ALA A 88 -12.80 -2.64 -4.72
C ALA A 88 -12.74 -1.24 -4.10
N PHE A 89 -13.22 -1.09 -2.86
CA PHE A 89 -13.15 0.17 -2.13
C PHE A 89 -11.71 0.64 -1.86
N VAL A 90 -10.83 -0.27 -1.42
CA VAL A 90 -9.41 0.06 -1.17
C VAL A 90 -8.66 0.34 -2.48
N GLU A 91 -8.95 -0.39 -3.56
CA GLU A 91 -8.40 -0.10 -4.88
C GLU A 91 -8.78 1.30 -5.38
N GLU A 92 -10.02 1.74 -5.15
CA GLU A 92 -10.46 3.08 -5.52
C GLU A 92 -9.73 4.18 -4.72
N LYS A 93 -9.46 3.92 -3.44
CA LYS A 93 -8.60 4.82 -2.64
C LYS A 93 -7.18 4.91 -3.19
N CYS A 94 -6.57 3.77 -3.52
CA CYS A 94 -5.25 3.74 -4.14
C CYS A 94 -5.22 4.57 -5.43
N ARG A 95 -6.22 4.36 -6.31
CA ARG A 95 -6.38 5.13 -7.56
C ARG A 95 -6.55 6.62 -7.31
N SER A 96 -7.34 7.00 -6.32
CA SER A 96 -7.54 8.40 -5.94
C SER A 96 -6.23 9.05 -5.47
N ILE A 97 -5.45 8.37 -4.63
CA ILE A 97 -4.15 8.85 -4.15
C ILE A 97 -3.17 9.00 -5.31
N GLU A 98 -3.10 8.02 -6.21
CA GLU A 98 -2.26 8.08 -7.41
C GLU A 98 -2.65 9.24 -8.34
N ALA A 99 -3.95 9.52 -8.48
CA ALA A 99 -4.44 10.65 -9.26
C ALA A 99 -4.01 11.98 -8.64
N GLU A 100 -4.07 12.13 -7.31
CA GLU A 100 -3.57 13.31 -6.60
C GLU A 100 -2.05 13.46 -6.72
N MET A 101 -1.30 12.36 -6.62
CA MET A 101 0.15 12.37 -6.85
C MET A 101 0.51 12.85 -8.25
N LYS A 102 -0.23 12.41 -9.29
CA LYS A 102 -0.04 12.88 -10.67
C LYS A 102 -0.33 14.37 -10.85
N LYS A 103 -1.32 14.92 -10.15
CA LYS A 103 -1.61 16.37 -10.17
C LYS A 103 -0.48 17.19 -9.57
N ILE A 104 0.22 16.65 -8.57
CA ILE A 104 1.36 17.31 -7.92
C ILE A 104 2.63 17.15 -8.77
N SER A 105 2.87 15.98 -9.37
CA SER A 105 4.08 15.73 -10.18
C SER A 105 4.02 16.27 -11.61
N GLY A 106 2.83 16.58 -12.12
CA GLY A 106 2.59 17.09 -13.47
C GLY A 106 2.53 18.62 -13.57
N LYS A 107 2.74 19.34 -12.46
CA LYS A 107 3.00 20.78 -12.43
C LYS A 107 4.49 21.06 -12.55
#